data_AF-A0A1M7FQM1-F1
#
_entry.id   AF-A0A1M7FQM1-F1
#
_cell.length_a   1.000
_cell.length_b   1.000
_cell.length_c   1.000
_cell.angle_alpha   90.00
_cell.angle_beta   90.00
_cell.angle_gamma   90.00
#
_symmetry.space_group_name_H-M   'P 1'
#
loop_
_entity.id
_entity.type
_entity.pdbx_description
1 polymer ?
#
loop_
_entity_poly.entity_id
_entity_poly.type
_entity_poly.pdbx_seq_one_letter_code
_entity_poly.pdbx_strand_id
1 'polypeptide(L)'
;MTDIDLYNSAVAFLLSFKDVTKEDLDKHLLSEHEKPKDLKIIYRCLCESAQNRQMSTRVIGNSIGGIGNLKRILYDFDPHQVANIYKKGDTQTLLTDIKLKLNPTGQFRTTTKSLWPQFCKSIIDSAHFLKSFDTADNFYEWANFFANDVRAKPALPLMISMEITGIGFPLACDFLKELGFDEYGKPDVHLKDIFQALNAIDKNEKSVIKQDYATLKVIDRIAKANNVTPYAIDKIFWLIGSGNFYSTGKNIGRQKQHFIDLMTNKDYHQAPKQ
;
A
#
# COMPACT_ATOMS: atom_id res chain seq x y z
N MET A 1 -14.35 6.76 22.59
CA MET A 1 -13.56 5.51 22.46
C MET A 1 -12.10 5.92 22.44
N THR A 2 -11.27 5.34 23.29
CA THR A 2 -9.81 5.61 23.25
C THR A 2 -9.16 4.82 22.12
N ASP A 3 -7.92 5.15 21.75
CA ASP A 3 -7.17 4.37 20.75
C ASP A 3 -6.87 2.93 21.23
N ILE A 4 -6.77 2.71 22.55
CA ILE A 4 -6.63 1.38 23.17
C ILE A 4 -7.94 0.59 22.99
N ASP A 5 -9.08 1.20 23.32
CA ASP A 5 -10.38 0.54 23.19
C ASP A 5 -10.70 0.16 21.74
N LEU A 6 -10.32 1.03 20.79
CA LEU A 6 -10.56 0.79 19.36
C LEU A 6 -9.75 -0.42 18.86
N TYR A 7 -8.47 -0.51 19.22
CA TYR A 7 -7.63 -1.65 18.87
C TYR A 7 -8.17 -2.94 19.48
N ASN A 8 -8.43 -2.95 20.79
CA ASN A 8 -8.93 -4.13 21.50
C ASN A 8 -10.28 -4.59 20.95
N SER A 9 -11.17 -3.66 20.64
CA SER A 9 -12.46 -3.96 20.02
C SER A 9 -12.31 -4.55 18.62
N ALA A 10 -11.39 -4.04 17.80
CA ALA A 10 -11.11 -4.57 16.47
C ALA A 10 -10.55 -6.00 16.51
N VAL A 11 -9.63 -6.27 17.45
CA VAL A 11 -9.09 -7.62 17.67
C VAL A 11 -10.18 -8.57 18.17
N ALA A 12 -10.93 -8.18 19.19
CA ALA A 12 -12.02 -8.98 19.75
C ALA A 12 -13.10 -9.29 18.69
N PHE A 13 -13.40 -8.31 17.82
CA PHE A 13 -14.33 -8.50 16.72
C PHE A 13 -13.85 -9.59 15.75
N LEU A 14 -12.59 -9.55 15.31
CA LEU A 14 -12.04 -10.58 14.41
C LEU A 14 -12.02 -11.97 15.07
N LEU A 15 -11.73 -12.05 16.37
CA LEU A 15 -11.71 -13.30 17.14
C LEU A 15 -13.11 -13.82 17.52
N SER A 16 -14.18 -13.04 17.28
CA SER A 16 -15.55 -13.49 17.52
C SER A 16 -16.04 -14.49 16.46
N PHE A 17 -15.37 -14.57 15.30
CA PHE A 17 -15.69 -15.50 14.25
C PHE A 17 -15.16 -16.89 14.59
N LYS A 18 -16.05 -17.89 14.61
CA LYS A 18 -15.75 -19.27 15.02
C LYS A 18 -14.52 -19.89 14.34
N ASP A 19 -14.26 -19.51 13.09
CA ASP A 19 -13.18 -20.08 12.27
C ASP A 19 -11.86 -19.28 12.37
N VAL A 20 -11.82 -18.20 13.14
CA VAL A 20 -10.65 -17.34 13.33
C VAL A 20 -10.06 -17.56 14.72
N THR A 21 -8.84 -18.06 14.77
CA THR A 21 -8.07 -18.20 16.02
C THR A 21 -7.10 -17.04 16.20
N LYS A 22 -6.55 -16.91 17.40
CA LYS A 22 -5.49 -15.95 17.69
C LYS A 22 -4.24 -16.18 16.82
N GLU A 23 -3.88 -17.43 16.58
CA GLU A 23 -2.74 -17.78 15.72
C GLU A 23 -2.97 -17.36 14.26
N ASP A 24 -4.19 -17.52 13.74
CA ASP A 24 -4.52 -17.06 12.39
C ASP A 24 -4.37 -15.55 12.26
N LEU A 25 -4.82 -14.80 13.27
CA LEU A 25 -4.69 -13.35 13.30
C LEU A 25 -3.22 -12.94 13.38
N ASP A 26 -2.46 -13.51 14.30
CA ASP A 26 -1.06 -13.13 14.56
C ASP A 26 -0.15 -13.33 13.34
N LYS A 27 -0.42 -14.36 12.51
CA LYS A 27 0.27 -14.57 11.22
C LYS A 27 0.18 -13.37 10.27
N HIS A 28 -0.89 -12.58 10.35
CA HIS A 28 -1.08 -11.40 9.50
C HIS A 28 -0.52 -10.12 10.13
N LEU A 29 -0.24 -10.11 11.44
CA LEU A 29 0.23 -8.91 12.16
C LEU A 29 1.75 -8.76 12.13
N LEU A 30 2.46 -9.82 11.75
CA LEU A 30 3.89 -9.78 11.50
C LEU A 30 4.14 -9.50 10.02
N SER A 31 5.15 -8.68 9.74
CA SER A 31 5.58 -8.44 8.37
C SER A 31 6.33 -9.66 7.84
N GLU A 32 5.92 -10.13 6.67
CA GLU A 32 6.58 -11.25 5.97
C GLU A 32 7.73 -10.75 5.07
N HIS A 33 7.96 -9.44 5.01
CA HIS A 33 8.87 -8.81 4.06
C HIS A 33 10.22 -8.53 4.69
N GLU A 34 11.26 -9.16 4.14
CA GLU A 34 12.65 -8.79 4.40
C GLU A 34 13.08 -7.66 3.45
N LYS A 35 13.75 -6.63 3.98
CA LYS A 35 14.29 -5.51 3.19
C LYS A 35 15.24 -6.03 2.09
N PRO A 36 14.90 -5.87 0.80
CA PRO A 36 15.76 -6.34 -0.28
C PRO A 36 17.12 -5.64 -0.33
N LYS A 37 18.20 -6.39 -0.50
CA LYS A 37 19.58 -5.82 -0.54
C LYS A 37 20.00 -5.26 -1.90
N ASP A 38 19.10 -5.26 -2.89
CA ASP A 38 19.38 -4.85 -4.26
C ASP A 38 18.36 -3.81 -4.73
N LEU A 39 18.84 -2.68 -5.26
CA LEU A 39 18.01 -1.63 -5.87
C LEU A 39 17.14 -2.16 -7.00
N LYS A 40 17.56 -3.23 -7.68
CA LYS A 40 16.75 -3.87 -8.72
C LYS A 40 15.45 -4.43 -8.18
N ILE A 41 15.51 -5.03 -6.99
CA ILE A 41 14.33 -5.57 -6.33
C ILE A 41 13.44 -4.43 -5.84
N ILE A 42 14.02 -3.37 -5.26
CA ILE A 42 13.28 -2.16 -4.83
C ILE A 42 12.56 -1.52 -6.03
N TYR A 43 13.24 -1.39 -7.16
CA TYR A 43 12.66 -0.84 -8.39
C TYR A 43 11.53 -1.72 -8.95
N ARG A 44 11.72 -3.05 -8.92
CA ARG A 44 10.66 -3.98 -9.28
C ARG A 44 9.43 -3.82 -8.38
N CYS A 45 9.61 -3.66 -7.07
CA CYS A 45 8.51 -3.40 -6.13
C CYS A 45 7.75 -2.11 -6.50
N LEU A 46 8.43 -1.03 -6.87
CA LEU A 46 7.77 0.19 -7.38
C LEU A 46 6.96 -0.05 -8.66
N CYS A 47 7.49 -0.85 -9.59
CA CYS A 47 6.78 -1.24 -10.80
C CYS A 47 5.52 -2.07 -10.48
N GLU A 48 5.58 -2.94 -9.48
CA GLU A 48 4.43 -3.71 -8.98
C GLU A 48 3.40 -2.80 -8.30
N SER A 49 3.84 -1.85 -7.45
CA SER A 49 2.98 -0.84 -6.85
C SER A 49 2.28 0.03 -7.91
N ALA A 50 2.98 0.40 -9.00
CA ALA A 50 2.41 1.16 -10.12
C ALA A 50 1.32 0.37 -10.85
N GLN A 51 1.47 -0.95 -10.93
CA GLN A 51 0.45 -1.84 -11.48
C GLN A 51 -0.76 -2.01 -10.54
N ASN A 52 -0.59 -1.85 -9.23
CA ASN A 52 -1.70 -1.99 -8.27
C ASN A 52 -2.67 -0.80 -8.28
N ARG A 53 -2.45 0.19 -9.15
CA ARG A 53 -3.39 1.29 -9.37
C ARG A 53 -4.62 0.83 -10.15
N GLN A 54 -5.79 0.84 -9.50
CA GLN A 54 -7.08 0.53 -10.12
C GLN A 54 -7.10 -0.88 -10.77
N MET A 55 -7.68 -1.02 -11.97
CA MET A 55 -7.80 -2.28 -12.73
C MET A 55 -6.48 -2.71 -13.42
N SER A 56 -5.36 -2.07 -13.11
CA SER A 56 -4.11 -2.20 -13.87
C SER A 56 -3.48 -3.58 -13.75
N THR A 57 -3.66 -4.33 -12.66
CA THR A 57 -3.23 -5.74 -12.58
C THR A 57 -3.84 -6.60 -13.70
N ARG A 58 -5.14 -6.42 -13.99
CA ARG A 58 -5.82 -7.17 -15.06
C ARG A 58 -5.41 -6.70 -16.46
N VAL A 59 -5.20 -5.40 -16.65
CA VAL A 59 -4.95 -4.82 -17.98
C VAL A 59 -3.48 -4.87 -18.37
N ILE A 60 -2.58 -4.72 -17.40
CA ILE A 60 -1.13 -4.68 -17.62
C ILE A 60 -0.51 -6.01 -17.19
N GLY A 61 -0.77 -6.48 -15.97
CA GLY A 61 -0.13 -7.69 -15.44
C GLY A 61 -0.48 -8.91 -16.27
N ASN A 62 -1.77 -9.18 -16.44
CA ASN A 62 -2.20 -10.36 -17.18
C ASN A 62 -1.87 -10.28 -18.68
N SER A 63 -1.84 -9.08 -19.26
CA SER A 63 -1.58 -8.93 -20.69
C SER A 63 -0.15 -9.24 -21.09
N ILE A 64 0.81 -9.10 -20.16
CA ILE A 64 2.22 -9.44 -20.36
C ILE A 64 2.67 -10.66 -19.57
N GLY A 65 1.76 -11.40 -18.93
CA GLY A 65 2.10 -12.58 -18.13
C GLY A 65 2.87 -12.28 -16.84
N GLY A 66 2.65 -11.10 -16.26
CA GLY A 66 3.25 -10.64 -15.00
C GLY A 66 4.39 -9.63 -15.17
N ILE A 67 4.57 -8.78 -14.15
CA ILE A 67 5.59 -7.71 -14.16
C ILE A 67 6.99 -8.25 -14.42
N GLY A 68 7.32 -9.45 -13.94
CA GLY A 68 8.63 -10.07 -14.15
C GLY A 68 9.07 -10.15 -15.62
N ASN A 69 8.15 -10.20 -16.59
CA ASN A 69 8.50 -10.20 -18.01
C ASN A 69 9.07 -8.87 -18.52
N LEU A 70 8.84 -7.78 -17.79
CA LEU A 70 9.45 -6.47 -18.10
C LEU A 70 10.97 -6.49 -17.93
N LYS A 71 11.57 -7.47 -17.24
CA LYS A 71 13.03 -7.57 -17.08
C LYS A 71 13.81 -7.50 -18.41
N ARG A 72 13.20 -7.97 -19.51
CA ARG A 72 13.78 -7.97 -20.86
C ARG A 72 13.89 -6.57 -21.48
N ILE A 73 13.10 -5.63 -20.97
CA ILE A 73 13.03 -4.24 -21.44
C ILE A 73 13.69 -3.32 -20.41
N LEU A 74 13.50 -3.64 -19.14
CA LEU A 74 13.98 -2.84 -18.00
C LEU A 74 15.34 -3.31 -17.48
N TYR A 75 16.13 -3.99 -18.31
CA TYR A 75 17.52 -4.35 -17.99
C TYR A 75 17.66 -5.09 -16.66
N ASP A 76 16.86 -6.15 -16.49
CA ASP A 76 16.76 -6.89 -15.22
C ASP A 76 16.39 -6.01 -14.01
N PHE A 77 15.53 -5.01 -14.28
CA PHE A 77 15.12 -4.01 -13.31
C PHE A 77 16.27 -3.15 -12.76
N ASP A 78 17.31 -2.86 -13.54
CA ASP A 78 18.33 -1.90 -13.14
C ASP A 78 17.84 -0.44 -13.28
N PRO A 79 17.56 0.28 -12.17
CA PRO A 79 17.01 1.64 -12.25
C PRO A 79 17.99 2.63 -12.87
N HIS A 80 19.29 2.48 -12.65
CA HIS A 80 20.30 3.36 -13.25
C HIS A 80 20.35 3.16 -14.76
N GLN A 81 20.36 1.91 -15.22
CA GLN A 81 20.37 1.60 -16.64
C GLN A 81 19.08 2.07 -17.32
N VAL A 82 17.92 1.81 -16.72
CA VAL A 82 16.63 2.29 -17.23
C VAL A 82 16.61 3.80 -17.35
N ALA A 83 17.03 4.54 -16.30
CA ALA A 83 17.01 5.99 -16.30
C ALA A 83 18.08 6.62 -17.24
N ASN A 84 19.13 5.87 -17.59
CA ASN A 84 20.10 6.28 -18.62
C ASN A 84 19.55 6.10 -20.04
N ILE A 85 18.76 5.05 -20.28
CA ILE A 85 18.19 4.75 -21.60
C ILE A 85 16.91 5.56 -21.87
N TYR A 86 16.00 5.64 -20.90
CA TYR A 86 14.72 6.32 -21.01
C TYR A 86 14.73 7.63 -20.21
N LYS A 87 14.65 8.76 -20.91
CA LYS A 87 14.51 10.09 -20.29
C LYS A 87 13.09 10.24 -19.70
N LYS A 88 12.89 11.19 -18.79
CA LYS A 88 11.57 11.45 -18.16
C LYS A 88 10.42 11.66 -19.15
N GLY A 89 10.70 12.12 -20.38
CA GLY A 89 9.72 12.30 -21.46
C GLY A 89 9.45 11.07 -22.34
N ASP A 90 10.22 9.99 -22.21
CA ASP A 90 10.26 8.87 -23.17
C ASP A 90 9.18 7.81 -22.92
N THR A 91 8.03 8.23 -22.40
CA THR A 91 6.88 7.35 -22.12
C THR A 91 6.45 6.59 -23.38
N GLN A 92 6.41 7.27 -24.53
CA GLN A 92 6.01 6.65 -25.80
C GLN A 92 7.06 5.68 -26.34
N THR A 93 8.35 5.93 -26.07
CA THR A 93 9.44 5.04 -26.46
C THR A 93 9.35 3.72 -25.69
N LEU A 94 9.24 3.78 -24.35
CA LEU A 94 9.06 2.60 -23.52
C LEU A 94 7.78 1.83 -23.90
N LEU A 95 6.68 2.54 -24.17
CA LEU A 95 5.43 1.93 -24.61
C LEU A 95 5.58 1.14 -25.92
N THR A 96 6.31 1.71 -26.89
CA THR A 96 6.63 1.04 -28.16
C THR A 96 7.49 -0.20 -27.94
N ASP A 97 8.51 -0.11 -27.08
CA ASP A 97 9.36 -1.26 -26.74
C ASP A 97 8.58 -2.40 -26.10
N ILE A 98 7.66 -2.09 -25.17
CA ILE A 98 6.76 -3.07 -24.56
C ILE A 98 5.91 -3.75 -25.62
N LYS A 99 5.31 -2.97 -26.52
CA LYS A 99 4.47 -3.51 -27.60
C LYS A 99 5.26 -4.45 -28.52
N LEU A 100 6.47 -4.05 -28.92
CA LEU A 100 7.28 -4.83 -29.86
C LEU A 100 7.90 -6.08 -29.23
N LYS A 101 8.39 -5.98 -27.98
CA LYS A 101 9.19 -7.05 -27.35
C LYS A 101 8.35 -8.04 -26.53
N LEU A 102 7.20 -7.61 -25.99
CA LEU A 102 6.34 -8.47 -25.16
C LEU A 102 5.02 -8.85 -25.83
N ASN A 103 4.64 -8.17 -26.92
CA ASN A 103 3.39 -8.40 -27.64
C ASN A 103 2.17 -8.59 -26.71
N PRO A 104 1.80 -7.56 -25.91
CA PRO A 104 0.79 -7.70 -24.88
C PRO A 104 -0.57 -8.15 -25.44
N THR A 105 -1.23 -9.05 -24.72
CA THR A 105 -2.57 -9.54 -25.11
C THR A 105 -3.68 -8.59 -24.68
N GLY A 106 -4.83 -8.64 -25.36
CA GLY A 106 -5.99 -7.80 -25.03
C GLY A 106 -5.86 -6.34 -25.49
N GLN A 107 -6.58 -5.42 -24.81
CA GLN A 107 -6.63 -4.02 -25.24
C GLN A 107 -5.35 -3.26 -24.86
N PHE A 108 -4.61 -2.82 -25.87
CA PHE A 108 -3.41 -1.99 -25.72
C PHE A 108 -3.67 -0.55 -26.19
N ARG A 109 -4.25 0.27 -25.30
CA ARG A 109 -4.59 1.67 -25.61
C ARG A 109 -3.39 2.59 -25.39
N THR A 110 -3.06 3.40 -26.40
CA THR A 110 -1.85 4.26 -26.41
C THR A 110 -2.13 5.74 -26.13
N THR A 111 -3.39 6.14 -25.94
CA THR A 111 -3.73 7.53 -25.61
C THR A 111 -3.21 7.89 -24.23
N THR A 112 -2.72 9.13 -24.05
CA THR A 112 -2.00 9.57 -22.84
C THR A 112 -2.72 9.30 -21.51
N LYS A 113 -4.06 9.39 -21.49
CA LYS A 113 -4.88 9.12 -20.30
C LYS A 113 -5.19 7.63 -20.07
N SER A 114 -4.76 6.74 -20.95
CA SER A 114 -4.93 5.29 -20.78
C SER A 114 -3.95 4.70 -19.77
N LEU A 115 -4.24 3.49 -19.29
CA LEU A 115 -3.43 2.81 -18.26
C LEU A 115 -1.99 2.57 -18.72
N TRP A 116 -1.80 2.13 -19.96
CA TRP A 116 -0.48 1.78 -20.49
C TRP A 116 0.52 2.94 -20.52
N PRO A 117 0.20 4.12 -21.11
CA PRO A 117 1.10 5.28 -21.04
C PRO A 117 1.33 5.76 -19.61
N GLN A 118 0.30 5.79 -18.75
CA GLN A 118 0.47 6.20 -17.35
C GLN A 118 1.39 5.24 -16.59
N PHE A 119 1.26 3.95 -16.84
CA PHE A 119 2.13 2.92 -16.26
C PHE A 119 3.58 3.05 -16.75
N CYS A 120 3.79 3.24 -18.06
CA CYS A 120 5.14 3.49 -18.61
C CYS A 120 5.77 4.74 -17.98
N LYS A 121 4.98 5.80 -17.78
CA LYS A 121 5.46 7.00 -17.07
C LYS A 121 5.82 6.70 -15.62
N SER A 122 5.02 5.90 -14.92
CA SER A 122 5.29 5.49 -13.53
C SER A 122 6.62 4.73 -13.43
N ILE A 123 6.87 3.79 -14.35
CA ILE A 123 8.12 3.03 -14.46
C ILE A 123 9.32 3.97 -14.64
N ILE A 124 9.25 4.87 -15.62
CA ILE A 124 10.35 5.82 -15.89
C ILE A 124 10.59 6.73 -14.68
N ASP A 125 9.55 7.32 -14.12
CA ASP A 125 9.68 8.20 -12.95
C ASP A 125 10.30 7.44 -11.76
N SER A 126 9.90 6.18 -11.54
CA SER A 126 10.48 5.31 -10.50
C SER A 126 11.97 5.04 -10.70
N ALA A 127 12.41 4.80 -11.94
CA ALA A 127 13.81 4.60 -12.26
C ALA A 127 14.63 5.88 -11.99
N HIS A 128 14.10 7.04 -12.39
CA HIS A 128 14.75 8.33 -12.14
C HIS A 128 14.79 8.70 -10.65
N PHE A 129 13.76 8.34 -9.89
CA PHE A 129 13.75 8.49 -8.44
C PHE A 129 14.87 7.64 -7.80
N LEU A 130 14.92 6.34 -8.11
CA LEU A 130 15.91 5.42 -7.52
C LEU A 130 17.34 5.65 -8.03
N LYS A 131 17.52 6.22 -9.22
CA LYS A 131 18.84 6.58 -9.74
C LYS A 131 19.63 7.52 -8.82
N SER A 132 18.96 8.23 -7.91
CA SER A 132 19.61 9.09 -6.92
C SER A 132 20.33 8.35 -5.78
N PHE A 133 20.16 7.03 -5.67
CA PHE A 133 20.81 6.19 -4.67
C PHE A 133 21.78 5.22 -5.35
N ASP A 134 23.00 5.09 -4.86
CA ASP A 134 23.99 4.16 -5.42
C ASP A 134 23.69 2.70 -5.04
N THR A 135 23.10 2.48 -3.86
CA THR A 135 22.82 1.15 -3.30
C THR A 135 21.47 1.11 -2.57
N ALA A 136 21.00 -0.11 -2.29
CA ALA A 136 19.79 -0.32 -1.49
C ALA A 136 19.97 0.23 -0.07
N ASP A 137 21.16 0.06 0.51
CA ASP A 137 21.48 0.57 1.84
C ASP A 137 21.40 2.09 1.90
N ASN A 138 21.88 2.81 0.88
CA ASN A 138 21.73 4.28 0.83
C ASN A 138 20.26 4.72 0.78
N PHE A 139 19.42 3.99 0.03
CA PHE A 139 17.98 4.23 0.04
C PHE A 139 17.38 3.99 1.44
N TYR A 140 17.78 2.91 2.12
CA TYR A 140 17.26 2.58 3.45
C TYR A 140 17.74 3.53 4.54
N GLU A 141 19.00 3.95 4.53
CA GLU A 141 19.52 4.97 5.46
C GLU A 141 18.69 6.26 5.38
N TRP A 142 18.44 6.72 4.14
CA TRP A 142 17.60 7.89 3.89
C TRP A 142 16.14 7.66 4.31
N ALA A 143 15.55 6.51 3.97
CA ALA A 143 14.16 6.20 4.31
C ALA A 143 13.95 6.01 5.84
N ASN A 144 14.92 5.43 6.54
CA ASN A 144 14.91 5.22 7.99
C ASN A 144 14.86 6.55 8.76
N PHE A 145 15.47 7.62 8.24
CA PHE A 145 15.34 8.95 8.85
C PHE A 145 13.87 9.38 8.96
N PHE A 146 13.06 9.14 7.93
CA PHE A 146 11.63 9.47 7.95
C PHE A 146 10.84 8.48 8.81
N ALA A 147 11.09 7.18 8.65
CA ALA A 147 10.33 6.13 9.32
C ALA A 147 10.37 6.27 10.86
N ASN A 148 11.53 6.65 11.40
CA ASN A 148 11.80 6.70 12.84
C ASN A 148 11.36 8.00 13.53
N ASP A 149 10.98 9.06 12.79
CA ASP A 149 10.41 10.29 13.37
C ASP A 149 8.96 10.47 12.92
N VAL A 150 8.01 10.36 13.86
CA VAL A 150 6.56 10.45 13.61
C VAL A 150 6.09 11.79 12.99
N ARG A 151 6.91 12.84 13.05
CA ARG A 151 6.64 14.15 12.42
C ARG A 151 7.16 14.17 10.98
N ALA A 152 8.32 13.54 10.74
CA ALA A 152 8.93 13.45 9.40
C ALA A 152 8.30 12.34 8.55
N LYS A 153 7.84 11.25 9.16
CA LYS A 153 7.32 10.04 8.50
C LYS A 153 6.39 10.31 7.30
N PRO A 154 5.39 11.21 7.39
CA PRO A 154 4.48 11.46 6.27
C PRO A 154 5.15 12.15 5.06
N ALA A 155 6.31 12.77 5.24
CA ALA A 155 7.02 13.46 4.16
C ALA A 155 7.52 12.47 3.09
N LEU A 156 7.98 11.28 3.48
CA LEU A 156 8.50 10.30 2.52
C LEU A 156 7.43 9.80 1.53
N PRO A 157 6.27 9.28 1.98
CA PRO A 157 5.17 8.94 1.07
C PRO A 157 4.70 10.12 0.21
N LEU A 158 4.70 11.35 0.78
CA LEU A 158 4.34 12.55 0.03
C LEU A 158 5.35 12.84 -1.09
N MET A 159 6.65 12.82 -0.80
CA MET A 159 7.71 13.03 -1.81
C MET A 159 7.63 11.99 -2.92
N ILE A 160 7.52 10.70 -2.57
CA ILE A 160 7.34 9.62 -3.55
C ILE A 160 6.13 9.91 -4.44
N SER A 161 5.01 10.36 -3.86
CA SER A 161 3.79 10.65 -4.63
C SER A 161 3.87 11.86 -5.54
N MET A 162 4.77 12.80 -5.24
CA MET A 162 5.05 13.96 -6.08
C MET A 162 6.04 13.64 -7.19
N GLU A 163 6.97 12.71 -6.95
CA GLU A 163 8.02 12.35 -7.90
C GLU A 163 7.60 11.25 -8.87
N ILE A 164 6.74 10.32 -8.45
CA ILE A 164 6.34 9.17 -9.25
C ILE A 164 4.87 9.28 -9.65
N THR A 165 4.65 9.58 -10.94
CA THR A 165 3.31 9.66 -11.49
C THR A 165 2.53 8.37 -11.23
N GLY A 166 1.29 8.50 -10.73
CA GLY A 166 0.40 7.36 -10.52
C GLY A 166 0.58 6.62 -9.19
N ILE A 167 1.66 6.89 -8.44
CA ILE A 167 1.82 6.40 -7.06
C ILE A 167 1.28 7.48 -6.12
N GLY A 168 0.01 7.37 -5.73
CA GLY A 168 -0.56 8.27 -4.72
C GLY A 168 0.00 7.98 -3.32
N PHE A 169 -0.23 8.88 -2.37
CA PHE A 169 0.23 8.74 -0.98
C PHE A 169 -0.07 7.35 -0.37
N PRO A 170 -1.28 6.76 -0.51
CA PRO A 170 -1.53 5.41 0.02
C PRO A 170 -0.70 4.32 -0.65
N LEU A 171 -0.45 4.42 -1.96
CA LEU A 171 0.40 3.45 -2.67
C LEU A 171 1.87 3.62 -2.30
N ALA A 172 2.32 4.84 -1.99
CA ALA A 172 3.66 5.08 -1.48
C ALA A 172 3.86 4.47 -0.08
N CYS A 173 2.87 4.61 0.82
CA CYS A 173 2.89 3.90 2.11
C CYS A 173 2.92 2.38 1.92
N ASP A 174 2.08 1.86 1.02
CA ASP A 174 2.04 0.42 0.71
C ASP A 174 3.38 -0.08 0.16
N PHE A 175 4.01 0.66 -0.75
CA PHE A 175 5.35 0.37 -1.25
C PHE A 175 6.38 0.24 -0.11
N LEU A 176 6.45 1.21 0.80
CA LEU A 176 7.40 1.17 1.93
C LEU A 176 7.11 -0.02 2.85
N LYS A 177 5.84 -0.28 3.12
CA LYS A 177 5.39 -1.41 3.92
C LYS A 177 5.81 -2.76 3.30
N GLU A 178 5.56 -2.95 2.00
CA GLU A 178 5.93 -4.18 1.27
C GLU A 178 7.45 -4.33 1.07
N LEU A 179 8.22 -3.26 1.26
CA LEU A 179 9.69 -3.34 1.39
C LEU A 179 10.17 -3.78 2.77
N GLY A 180 9.29 -3.96 3.76
CA GLY A 180 9.65 -4.34 5.12
C GLY A 180 9.85 -3.15 6.07
N PHE A 181 9.16 -2.02 5.85
CA PHE A 181 9.03 -0.96 6.85
C PHE A 181 7.74 -1.11 7.65
N ASP A 182 7.85 -1.67 8.85
CA ASP A 182 6.71 -1.89 9.75
C ASP A 182 6.17 -0.57 10.33
N GLU A 183 6.97 0.50 10.24
CA GLU A 183 6.61 1.86 10.63
C GLU A 183 5.54 2.48 9.73
N TYR A 184 5.22 1.88 8.58
CA TYR A 184 4.19 2.38 7.68
C TYR A 184 2.95 1.47 7.67
N GLY A 185 1.79 2.08 7.88
CA GLY A 185 0.50 1.50 7.54
C GLY A 185 -0.10 2.20 6.32
N LYS A 186 -0.93 1.49 5.54
CA LYS A 186 -1.56 2.04 4.34
C LYS A 186 -2.84 2.80 4.71
N PRO A 187 -2.96 4.11 4.43
CA PRO A 187 -4.21 4.84 4.61
C PRO A 187 -5.19 4.52 3.46
N ASP A 188 -5.67 3.27 3.41
CA ASP A 188 -6.56 2.81 2.35
C ASP A 188 -8.02 3.24 2.55
N VAL A 189 -8.89 2.84 1.62
CA VAL A 189 -10.32 3.17 1.67
C VAL A 189 -11.03 2.54 2.87
N HIS A 190 -10.65 1.34 3.30
CA HIS A 190 -11.27 0.67 4.43
C HIS A 190 -10.95 1.40 5.73
N LEU A 191 -9.69 1.77 5.96
CA LEU A 191 -9.29 2.54 7.14
C LEU A 191 -9.94 3.92 7.15
N LYS A 192 -9.96 4.62 6.01
CA LYS A 192 -10.62 5.93 5.91
C LYS A 192 -12.09 5.87 6.28
N ASP A 193 -12.83 4.91 5.72
CA ASP A 193 -14.27 4.77 5.98
C ASP A 193 -14.54 4.45 7.46
N ILE A 194 -13.77 3.54 8.06
CA ILE A 194 -13.89 3.20 9.48
C ILE A 194 -13.57 4.42 10.35
N PHE A 195 -12.44 5.09 10.11
CA PHE A 195 -12.02 6.23 10.93
C PHE A 195 -12.94 7.45 10.77
N GLN A 196 -13.54 7.66 9.60
CA GLN A 196 -14.57 8.69 9.42
C GLN A 196 -15.85 8.35 10.19
N ALA A 197 -16.31 7.10 10.12
CA ALA A 197 -17.51 6.67 10.83
C ALA A 197 -17.36 6.77 12.35
N LEU A 198 -16.15 6.52 12.86
CA LEU A 198 -15.81 6.62 14.28
C LEU A 198 -15.38 8.04 14.71
N ASN A 199 -15.45 9.03 13.81
CA ASN A 199 -15.00 10.41 14.02
C ASN A 199 -13.53 10.53 14.47
N ALA A 200 -12.67 9.57 14.10
CA ALA A 200 -11.23 9.62 14.32
C ALA A 200 -10.51 10.52 13.30
N ILE A 201 -11.12 10.74 12.13
CA ILE A 201 -10.72 11.74 11.14
C ILE A 201 -11.95 12.54 10.67
N ASP A 202 -11.72 13.76 10.15
CA ASP A 202 -12.82 14.63 9.69
C ASP A 202 -13.48 14.08 8.41
N LYS A 203 -14.76 13.72 8.53
CA LYS A 203 -15.60 13.25 7.41
C LYS A 203 -15.92 14.33 6.39
N ASN A 204 -15.77 15.61 6.75
CA ASN A 204 -16.06 16.75 5.87
C ASN A 204 -14.82 17.27 5.13
N GLU A 205 -13.63 16.76 5.44
CA GLU A 205 -12.40 17.14 4.73
C GLU A 205 -12.52 16.74 3.26
N LYS A 206 -12.38 17.70 2.34
CA LYS A 206 -12.52 17.46 0.90
C LYS A 206 -11.19 17.13 0.23
N SER A 207 -10.08 17.47 0.88
CA SER A 207 -8.74 17.20 0.40
C SER A 207 -8.35 15.76 0.65
N VAL A 208 -8.27 14.97 -0.43
CA VAL A 208 -7.85 13.56 -0.37
C VAL A 208 -6.51 13.41 0.34
N ILE A 209 -5.54 14.27 0.03
CA ILE A 209 -4.20 14.18 0.64
C ILE A 209 -4.24 14.48 2.15
N LYS A 210 -5.10 15.41 2.60
CA LYS A 210 -5.27 15.66 4.05
C LYS A 210 -5.95 14.49 4.74
N GLN A 211 -6.92 13.84 4.09
CA GLN A 211 -7.53 12.61 4.62
C GLN A 211 -6.49 11.49 4.73
N ASP A 212 -5.67 11.26 3.69
CA ASP A 212 -4.63 10.23 3.70
C ASP A 212 -3.59 10.50 4.81
N TYR A 213 -3.16 11.75 4.94
CA TYR A 213 -2.29 12.19 6.03
C TYR A 213 -2.92 11.96 7.42
N ALA A 214 -4.16 12.41 7.63
CA ALA A 214 -4.86 12.25 8.90
C ALA A 214 -5.05 10.77 9.25
N THR A 215 -5.35 9.93 8.26
CA THR A 215 -5.50 8.48 8.42
C THR A 215 -4.19 7.86 8.88
N LEU A 216 -3.05 8.19 8.24
CA LEU A 216 -1.73 7.72 8.68
C LEU A 216 -1.43 8.13 10.13
N LYS A 217 -1.79 9.36 10.52
CA LYS A 217 -1.61 9.83 11.90
C LYS A 217 -2.46 9.04 12.91
N VAL A 218 -3.68 8.64 12.54
CA VAL A 218 -4.53 7.80 13.39
C VAL A 218 -3.94 6.39 13.52
N ILE A 219 -3.46 5.79 12.41
CA ILE A 219 -2.76 4.50 12.44
C ILE A 219 -1.59 4.56 13.45
N ASP A 220 -0.71 5.55 13.32
CA ASP A 220 0.45 5.74 14.20
C ASP A 220 0.04 5.91 15.68
N ARG A 221 -1.04 6.66 15.93
CA ARG A 221 -1.52 6.92 17.29
C ARG A 221 -2.05 5.65 17.95
N ILE A 222 -2.84 4.85 17.21
CA ILE A 222 -3.34 3.55 17.67
C ILE A 222 -2.19 2.57 17.90
N ALA A 223 -1.24 2.50 16.95
CA ALA A 223 -0.06 1.65 17.06
C ALA A 223 0.74 1.95 18.34
N LYS A 224 1.06 3.24 18.56
CA LYS A 224 1.78 3.71 19.73
C LYS A 224 1.04 3.42 21.04
N ALA A 225 -0.28 3.66 21.08
CA ALA A 225 -1.08 3.44 22.28
C ALA A 225 -1.15 1.97 22.69
N ASN A 226 -1.00 1.04 21.74
CA ASN A 226 -1.11 -0.40 21.96
C ASN A 226 0.23 -1.15 21.89
N ASN A 227 1.35 -0.43 21.76
CA ASN A 227 2.69 -1.01 21.62
C ASN A 227 2.78 -2.06 20.50
N VAL A 228 2.19 -1.75 19.34
CA VAL A 228 2.23 -2.56 18.11
C VAL A 228 2.73 -1.71 16.95
N THR A 229 3.00 -2.33 15.81
CA THR A 229 3.47 -1.62 14.60
C THR A 229 2.32 -0.98 13.84
N PRO A 230 2.55 0.15 13.13
CA PRO A 230 1.60 0.68 12.15
C PRO A 230 1.17 -0.33 11.09
N TYR A 231 2.08 -1.23 10.66
CA TYR A 231 1.76 -2.39 9.83
C TYR A 231 0.65 -3.26 10.44
N ALA A 232 0.75 -3.62 11.72
CA ALA A 232 -0.25 -4.47 12.37
C ALA A 232 -1.62 -3.78 12.43
N ILE A 233 -1.65 -2.47 12.67
CA ILE A 233 -2.88 -1.67 12.64
C ILE A 233 -3.54 -1.70 11.26
N ASP A 234 -2.76 -1.45 10.20
CA ASP A 234 -3.23 -1.58 8.81
C ASP A 234 -3.86 -2.95 8.56
N LYS A 235 -3.14 -4.03 8.92
CA LYS A 235 -3.60 -5.40 8.71
C LYS A 235 -4.88 -5.75 9.47
N ILE A 236 -5.05 -5.31 10.72
CA ILE A 236 -6.29 -5.54 11.48
C ILE A 236 -7.49 -4.95 10.75
N PHE A 237 -7.42 -3.66 10.41
CA PHE A 237 -8.55 -3.00 9.76
C PHE A 237 -8.76 -3.46 8.32
N TRP A 238 -7.68 -3.83 7.63
CA TRP A 238 -7.76 -4.46 6.31
C TRP A 238 -8.44 -5.84 6.37
N LEU A 239 -8.18 -6.67 7.39
CA LEU A 239 -8.86 -7.95 7.61
C LEU A 239 -10.35 -7.75 7.89
N ILE A 240 -10.72 -6.74 8.69
CA ILE A 240 -12.13 -6.36 8.91
C ILE A 240 -12.77 -5.91 7.59
N GLY A 241 -12.06 -5.10 6.80
CA GLY A 241 -12.54 -4.55 5.55
C GLY A 241 -12.75 -5.59 4.45
N SER A 242 -11.76 -6.47 4.27
CA SER A 242 -11.69 -7.45 3.18
C SER A 242 -12.33 -8.80 3.54
N GLY A 243 -12.24 -9.20 4.81
CA GLY A 243 -12.57 -10.53 5.30
C GLY A 243 -11.57 -11.62 4.93
N ASN A 244 -10.47 -11.29 4.26
CA ASN A 244 -9.61 -12.28 3.61
C ASN A 244 -8.34 -12.59 4.43
N PHE A 245 -8.35 -13.71 5.14
CA PHE A 245 -7.19 -14.23 5.86
C PHE A 245 -6.35 -15.10 4.92
N TYR A 246 -5.62 -14.43 4.03
CA TYR A 246 -4.91 -15.06 2.92
C TYR A 246 -3.79 -16.00 3.37
N SER A 247 -3.11 -15.72 4.49
CA SER A 247 -2.03 -16.58 5.01
C SER A 247 -2.55 -17.91 5.55
N THR A 248 -3.87 -18.03 5.78
CA THR A 248 -4.51 -19.26 6.29
C THR A 248 -5.62 -19.78 5.38
N GLY A 249 -5.84 -19.17 4.21
CA GLY A 249 -6.89 -19.55 3.26
C GLY A 249 -8.32 -19.38 3.78
N LYS A 250 -8.55 -18.54 4.80
CA LYS A 250 -9.86 -18.34 5.44
C LYS A 250 -10.53 -17.07 4.94
N ASN A 251 -11.87 -17.04 4.94
CA ASN A 251 -12.62 -15.86 4.53
C ASN A 251 -13.87 -15.68 5.40
N ILE A 252 -14.00 -14.52 6.05
CA ILE A 252 -15.15 -14.16 6.88
C ILE A 252 -16.13 -13.19 6.19
N GLY A 253 -15.92 -12.91 4.91
CA GLY A 253 -16.65 -11.89 4.15
C GLY A 253 -16.31 -10.46 4.58
N ARG A 254 -16.80 -9.46 3.83
CA ARG A 254 -16.55 -8.05 4.16
C ARG A 254 -17.32 -7.65 5.41
N GLN A 255 -16.61 -7.33 6.50
CA GLN A 255 -17.19 -7.04 7.81
C GLN A 255 -17.14 -5.56 8.21
N LYS A 256 -16.62 -4.68 7.33
CA LYS A 256 -16.48 -3.24 7.59
C LYS A 256 -17.73 -2.58 8.18
N GLN A 257 -18.89 -2.76 7.54
CA GLN A 257 -20.12 -2.10 7.98
C GLN A 257 -20.59 -2.64 9.33
N HIS A 258 -20.56 -3.96 9.51
CA HIS A 258 -20.93 -4.59 10.78
C HIS A 258 -20.04 -4.11 11.94
N PHE A 259 -18.73 -4.01 11.71
CA PHE A 259 -17.82 -3.43 12.70
C PHE A 259 -18.16 -1.98 13.03
N ILE A 260 -18.42 -1.14 12.02
CA ILE A 260 -18.83 0.26 12.23
C ILE A 260 -20.13 0.35 13.04
N ASP A 261 -21.13 -0.46 12.70
CA ASP A 261 -22.44 -0.46 13.37
C ASP A 261 -22.29 -0.86 14.85
N LEU A 262 -21.44 -1.86 15.13
CA LEU A 262 -21.16 -2.32 16.50
C LEU A 262 -20.42 -1.27 17.33
N MET A 263 -19.48 -0.54 16.72
CA MET A 263 -18.70 0.51 17.40
C MET A 263 -19.47 1.83 17.57
N THR A 264 -20.49 2.10 16.75
CA THR A 264 -21.27 3.34 16.78
C THR A 264 -22.58 3.22 17.56
N ASN A 265 -23.17 2.02 17.63
CA ASN A 265 -24.34 1.76 18.48
C ASN A 265 -23.91 1.55 19.94
N LYS A 266 -24.19 2.55 20.79
CA LYS A 266 -23.97 2.48 22.25
C LYS A 266 -24.73 1.34 22.94
N ASP A 267 -25.73 0.75 22.29
CA ASP A 267 -26.60 -0.28 22.86
C ASP A 267 -26.01 -1.70 22.75
N TYR A 268 -24.98 -1.95 21.93
CA TYR A 268 -24.34 -3.28 21.86
C TYR A 268 -23.46 -3.62 23.07
N HIS A 269 -23.11 -2.64 23.90
CA HIS A 269 -22.50 -2.85 25.22
C HIS A 269 -23.52 -3.21 26.31
N GLN A 270 -24.80 -3.38 25.96
CA GLN A 270 -25.83 -3.98 26.80
C GLN A 270 -26.58 -5.07 26.05
N ALA A 271 -25.99 -6.26 25.97
CA ALA A 271 -26.74 -7.50 25.83
C ALA A 271 -26.52 -8.35 27.10
N PRO A 272 -27.55 -9.07 27.55
CA PRO A 272 -27.88 -9.18 28.96
C PRO A 272 -27.00 -10.18 29.70
N LYS A 273 -26.71 -9.87 30.97
CA LYS A 273 -26.64 -10.94 31.96
C LYS A 273 -28.02 -11.59 32.02
N GLN A 274 -28.15 -12.77 31.43
CA GLN A 274 -29.05 -13.84 31.87
C GLN A 274 -28.59 -15.16 31.25
#